data_AF-A0A972TZZ6-F1
#
_entry.id   AF-A0A972TZZ6-F1
#
_cell.length_a   1.000
_cell.length_b   1.000
_cell.length_c   1.000
_cell.angle_alpha   90.00
_cell.angle_beta   90.00
_cell.angle_gamma   90.00
#
_symmetry.space_group_name_H-M   'P 1'
#
loop_
_entity.id
_entity.type
_entity.pdbx_description
1 polymer ?
#
loop_
_entity_poly.entity_id
_entity_poly.type
_entity_poly.pdbx_seq_one_letter_code
_entity_poly.pdbx_strand_id
1 'polypeptide(L)'
;SRHFVVIAPNLTVFERLKEDFRPGGGGLDILLKDPLIPVAWRGDWNLSVVLQDEASGASTGGTLYLTNIHRLYDISKRKAKKDAETYDWVGPVVSKGTALDTGKALRERITSHKRVMILNDEAHHL
;
A
#
# COMPACT_ATOMS: atom_id res chain seq x y z
N SER A 1 -17.03 -6.74 0.27
CA SER A 1 -16.38 -5.64 -0.48
C SER A 1 -15.54 -6.25 -1.59
N ARG A 2 -15.32 -5.58 -2.73
CA ARG A 2 -14.34 -6.02 -3.75
C ARG A 2 -13.03 -5.22 -3.70
N HIS A 3 -12.96 -4.23 -2.81
CA HIS A 3 -11.79 -3.37 -2.63
C HIS A 3 -11.29 -3.46 -1.19
N PHE A 4 -10.00 -3.68 -1.06
CA PHE A 4 -9.29 -3.89 0.19
C PHE A 4 -8.08 -2.96 0.24
N VAL A 5 -7.80 -2.39 1.40
CA VAL A 5 -6.62 -1.55 1.64
C VAL A 5 -5.85 -2.14 2.80
N VAL A 6 -4.58 -2.48 2.58
CA VAL A 6 -3.67 -2.97 3.62
C VAL A 6 -2.66 -1.87 3.92
N ILE A 7 -2.60 -1.47 5.18
CA ILE A 7 -1.70 -0.42 5.67
C ILE A 7 -0.59 -1.09 6.47
N ALA A 8 0.63 -1.02 5.94
CA ALA A 8 1.84 -1.45 6.63
C ALA A 8 2.33 -0.36 7.62
N PRO A 9 2.92 -0.75 8.76
CA PRO A 9 3.38 0.17 9.80
C PRO A 9 4.74 0.80 9.45
N ASN A 10 5.58 0.10 8.69
CA ASN A 10 6.91 0.57 8.27
C ASN A 10 7.31 0.02 6.89
N LEU A 11 8.38 0.57 6.30
CA LEU A 11 8.82 0.22 4.95
C LEU A 11 9.29 -1.24 4.85
N THR A 12 9.90 -1.78 5.91
CA THR A 12 10.35 -3.18 5.95
C THR A 12 9.20 -4.16 5.85
N VAL A 13 8.10 -3.91 6.56
CA VAL A 13 6.88 -4.72 6.49
C VAL A 13 6.20 -4.54 5.14
N PHE A 14 6.17 -3.31 4.62
CA PHE A 14 5.65 -3.06 3.27
C PHE A 14 6.35 -3.90 2.21
N GLU A 15 7.69 -3.94 2.20
CA GLU A 15 8.43 -4.75 1.21
C GLU A 15 8.19 -6.26 1.39
N ARG A 16 8.02 -6.75 2.62
CA ARG A 16 7.66 -8.16 2.87
C ARG A 16 6.27 -8.49 2.34
N LEU A 17 5.26 -7.69 2.70
CA LEU A 17 3.89 -7.87 2.21
C LEU A 17 3.83 -7.76 0.69
N LYS A 18 4.62 -6.88 0.10
CA LYS A 18 4.74 -6.75 -1.36
C LYS A 18 5.28 -8.03 -1.98
N GLU A 19 6.34 -8.62 -1.42
CA GLU A 19 6.88 -9.89 -1.90
C GLU A 19 5.90 -11.06 -1.70
N ASP A 20 5.15 -11.07 -0.60
CA ASP A 20 4.15 -12.10 -0.32
C ASP A 20 2.97 -12.04 -1.29
N PHE A 21 2.44 -10.84 -1.56
CA PHE A 21 1.27 -10.65 -2.43
C PHE A 21 1.61 -10.55 -3.91
N ARG A 22 2.83 -10.13 -4.26
CA ARG A 22 3.29 -10.01 -5.65
C ARG A 22 4.79 -10.31 -5.74
N PRO A 23 5.16 -11.60 -5.65
CA PRO A 23 6.56 -12.01 -5.70
C PRO A 23 7.20 -11.58 -7.02
N GLY A 24 8.32 -10.86 -6.97
CA GLY A 24 8.94 -10.24 -8.14
C GLY A 24 9.43 -11.25 -9.19
N GLY A 25 9.64 -12.50 -8.80
CA GLY A 25 10.08 -13.58 -9.69
C GLY A 25 8.97 -14.31 -10.46
N GLY A 26 7.72 -13.84 -10.42
CA GLY A 26 6.59 -14.51 -11.07
C GLY A 26 6.15 -15.81 -10.37
N GLY A 27 6.50 -15.96 -9.09
CA GLY A 27 6.05 -17.06 -8.25
C GLY A 27 4.56 -16.96 -7.91
N LEU A 28 4.01 -18.02 -7.30
CA LEU A 28 2.67 -17.98 -6.72
C LEU A 28 2.68 -17.01 -5.53
N ASP A 29 1.68 -16.14 -5.48
CA ASP A 29 1.43 -15.31 -4.30
C ASP A 29 1.15 -16.18 -3.07
N ILE A 30 1.24 -15.58 -1.88
CA ILE A 30 1.04 -16.27 -0.61
C ILE A 30 -0.33 -16.94 -0.51
N LEU A 31 -1.35 -16.40 -1.20
CA LEU A 31 -2.73 -16.89 -1.16
C LEU A 31 -2.90 -18.18 -1.97
N LEU A 32 -2.06 -18.39 -2.98
CA LEU A 32 -2.02 -19.61 -3.79
C LEU A 32 -0.96 -20.60 -3.30
N LYS A 33 0.13 -20.12 -2.71
CA LYS A 33 1.21 -20.96 -2.16
C LYS A 33 0.78 -21.67 -0.88
N ASP A 34 0.11 -20.95 0.02
CA ASP A 34 -0.47 -21.50 1.24
C ASP A 34 -1.91 -21.97 0.93
N PRO A 35 -2.39 -23.14 1.41
CA PRO A 35 -3.77 -23.61 1.22
C PRO A 35 -4.85 -22.76 1.92
N LEU A 36 -4.75 -21.43 1.84
CA LEU A 36 -5.71 -20.46 2.38
C LEU A 36 -7.02 -20.45 1.58
N ILE A 37 -6.96 -20.77 0.29
CA ILE A 37 -8.12 -20.81 -0.61
C ILE A 37 -8.57 -22.26 -0.81
N PRO A 38 -9.82 -22.60 -0.44
CA PRO A 38 -10.42 -23.89 -0.74
C PRO A 38 -10.31 -24.24 -2.22
N VAL A 39 -9.98 -25.49 -2.54
CA VAL A 39 -9.74 -25.96 -3.93
C VAL A 39 -10.91 -25.65 -4.87
N ALA A 40 -12.14 -25.75 -4.37
CA ALA A 40 -13.36 -25.47 -5.14
C ALA A 40 -13.50 -23.99 -5.54
N TRP A 41 -12.82 -23.07 -4.86
CA TRP A 41 -12.92 -21.62 -5.09
C TRP A 41 -11.72 -21.04 -5.83
N ARG A 42 -10.68 -21.84 -6.11
CA ARG A 42 -9.48 -21.37 -6.80
C ARG A 42 -9.76 -20.86 -8.22
N GLY A 43 -10.72 -21.47 -8.93
CA GLY A 43 -11.10 -21.05 -10.29
C GLY A 43 -11.82 -19.70 -10.34
N ASP A 44 -12.49 -19.33 -9.25
CA ASP A 44 -13.23 -18.07 -9.12
C ASP A 44 -12.40 -16.97 -8.42
N TRP A 45 -11.20 -17.31 -7.94
CA TRP A 45 -10.34 -16.38 -7.22
C TRP A 45 -9.64 -15.42 -8.19
N ASN A 46 -10.05 -14.15 -8.15
CA ASN A 46 -9.45 -13.08 -8.97
C ASN A 46 -9.19 -11.84 -8.11
N LEU A 47 -8.00 -11.77 -7.52
CA LEU A 47 -7.52 -10.64 -6.72
C LEU A 47 -6.31 -10.00 -7.41
N SER A 48 -6.38 -8.70 -7.69
CA SER A 48 -5.27 -7.92 -8.24
C SER A 48 -4.64 -7.03 -7.17
N VAL A 49 -3.32 -7.07 -7.05
CA VAL A 49 -2.56 -6.27 -6.07
C VAL A 49 -2.04 -5.02 -6.75
N VAL A 50 -2.45 -3.87 -6.25
CA VAL A 50 -2.02 -2.56 -6.74
C VAL A 50 -1.08 -1.95 -5.72
N LEU A 51 0.17 -1.74 -6.15
CA LEU A 51 1.18 -1.06 -5.36
C LEU A 51 0.98 0.46 -5.47
N GLN A 52 1.49 1.17 -4.48
CA GLN A 52 1.34 2.62 -4.39
C GLN A 52 1.85 3.37 -5.63
N ASP A 53 2.95 2.92 -6.24
CA ASP A 53 3.60 3.63 -7.35
C ASP A 53 3.09 3.22 -8.73
N GLU A 54 2.12 2.29 -8.79
CA GLU A 54 1.52 1.87 -10.05
C GLU A 54 0.19 2.57 -10.31
N ALA A 55 0.11 3.26 -11.44
CA ALA A 55 -1.15 3.67 -12.05
C ALA A 55 -1.85 2.44 -12.63
N SER A 56 -2.34 1.53 -11.78
CA SER A 56 -2.93 0.29 -12.26
C SER A 56 -4.29 0.56 -12.94
N GLY A 57 -4.58 -0.10 -14.06
CA GLY A 57 -5.86 0.01 -14.76
C GLY A 57 -7.04 -0.54 -13.93
N ALA A 58 -8.27 -0.41 -14.44
CA ALA A 58 -9.44 -1.01 -13.80
C ALA A 58 -9.31 -2.54 -13.81
N SER A 59 -9.12 -3.14 -12.63
CA SER A 59 -9.21 -4.59 -12.46
C SER A 59 -10.67 -5.02 -12.56
N THR A 60 -10.94 -6.07 -13.33
CA THR A 60 -12.27 -6.70 -13.43
C THR A 60 -12.63 -7.54 -12.20
N GLY A 61 -11.65 -7.78 -11.30
CA GLY A 61 -11.79 -8.59 -10.09
C GLY A 61 -11.76 -7.79 -8.78
N GLY A 62 -11.38 -8.47 -7.69
CA GLY A 62 -11.09 -7.81 -6.42
C GLY A 62 -9.77 -7.03 -6.49
N THR A 63 -9.67 -5.90 -5.79
CA THR A 63 -8.44 -5.09 -5.75
C THR A 63 -7.91 -4.96 -4.33
N LEU A 64 -6.63 -5.26 -4.14
CA LEU A 64 -5.88 -5.06 -2.90
C LEU A 64 -4.90 -3.89 -3.08
N TYR A 65 -5.14 -2.79 -2.38
CA TYR A 65 -4.22 -1.66 -2.31
C TYR A 65 -3.25 -1.89 -1.15
N LEU A 66 -1.97 -2.08 -1.45
CA LEU A 66 -0.94 -2.15 -0.41
C LEU A 66 -0.28 -0.79 -0.25
N THR A 67 -0.30 -0.25 0.97
CA THR A 67 0.19 1.09 1.30
C THR A 67 0.91 1.08 2.64
N ASN A 68 1.64 2.16 2.95
CA ASN A 68 2.31 2.35 4.23
C ASN A 68 1.84 3.63 4.93
N ILE A 69 1.75 3.58 6.27
CA ILE A 69 1.30 4.67 7.12
C ILE A 69 2.08 5.98 6.92
N HIS A 70 3.39 5.93 6.69
CA HIS A 70 4.25 7.10 6.49
C HIS A 70 3.90 7.88 5.21
N ARG A 71 3.24 7.25 4.23
CA ARG A 71 2.77 7.91 3.00
C ARG A 71 1.30 8.33 3.08
N LEU A 72 0.53 7.74 3.99
CA LEU A 72 -0.84 8.15 4.31
C LEU A 72 -0.90 9.37 5.24
N TYR A 73 0.17 9.70 5.95
CA TYR A 73 0.25 10.97 6.68
C TYR A 73 0.76 12.10 5.79
N ASP A 74 -0.02 13.17 5.75
CA ASP A 74 0.29 14.38 5.00
C ASP A 74 1.52 15.07 5.62
N ILE A 75 2.65 15.06 4.91
CA ILE A 75 3.91 15.66 5.37
C ILE A 75 3.78 17.18 5.50
N SER A 76 2.77 17.80 4.86
CA SER A 76 2.44 19.22 5.01
C SER A 76 2.22 19.63 6.48
N LYS A 77 1.60 18.77 7.30
CA LYS A 77 1.43 19.02 8.75
C LYS A 77 2.74 18.94 9.54
N ARG A 78 3.75 18.21 9.05
CA ARG A 78 5.10 18.22 9.66
C ARG A 78 5.89 19.47 9.27
N LYS A 79 5.64 20.07 8.10
CA LYS A 79 6.34 21.28 7.63
C LYS A 79 6.12 22.47 8.58
N ALA A 80 4.89 22.69 9.02
CA ALA A 80 4.56 23.73 10.01
C ALA A 80 5.29 23.57 11.36
N LYS A 81 5.76 22.36 11.70
CA LYS A 81 6.48 22.08 12.95
C LYS A 81 8.01 22.02 12.77
N LYS A 82 8.52 21.76 11.56
CA LYS A 82 9.96 21.56 11.28
C LYS A 82 10.69 22.78 10.73
N ASP A 83 9.97 23.76 10.18
CA ASP A 83 10.57 25.02 9.71
C ASP A 83 11.11 25.87 10.89
N ALA A 84 10.83 25.50 12.14
CA ALA A 84 11.43 26.09 13.33
C ALA A 84 12.81 25.50 13.71
N GLU A 85 13.23 24.34 13.17
CA GLU A 85 14.37 23.57 13.73
C GLU A 85 15.23 22.79 12.72
N THR A 86 15.41 23.24 11.46
CA THR A 86 16.27 22.49 10.51
C THR A 86 17.53 23.26 10.13
N TYR A 87 18.69 22.74 10.56
CA TYR A 87 20.04 23.19 10.20
C TYR A 87 20.52 22.61 8.86
N ASP A 88 21.43 23.35 8.22
CA ASP A 88 21.90 23.28 6.82
C ASP A 88 22.75 22.05 6.43
N TRP A 89 22.90 21.05 7.30
CA TRP A 89 23.80 19.90 7.09
C TRP A 89 23.10 18.61 6.62
N VAL A 90 21.76 18.59 6.60
CA VAL A 90 21.01 17.40 6.19
C VAL A 90 21.03 17.33 4.67
N GLY A 91 21.78 16.36 4.13
CA GLY A 91 22.02 16.14 2.70
C GLY A 91 20.77 16.11 1.80
N PRO A 92 20.97 16.00 0.47
CA PRO A 92 19.99 16.36 -0.53
C PRO A 92 18.63 15.68 -0.26
N VAL A 93 17.59 16.52 -0.25
CA VAL A 93 16.22 16.11 -0.01
C VAL A 93 15.82 15.13 -1.10
N VAL A 94 15.84 13.82 -0.78
CA VAL A 94 15.24 12.78 -1.63
C VAL A 94 13.87 13.26 -2.11
N SER A 95 13.58 13.08 -3.39
CA SER A 95 12.46 13.68 -4.14
C SER A 95 11.09 13.38 -3.51
N LYS A 96 10.73 14.15 -2.48
CA LYS A 96 9.48 14.03 -1.71
C LYS A 96 8.24 14.53 -2.45
N GLY A 97 8.42 15.19 -3.61
CA GLY A 97 7.34 15.76 -4.43
C GLY A 97 6.50 14.69 -5.13
N THR A 98 7.15 13.72 -5.79
CA THR A 98 6.47 12.59 -6.45
C THR A 98 5.72 11.73 -5.44
N ALA A 99 6.30 11.49 -4.26
CA ALA A 99 5.66 10.68 -3.23
C ALA A 99 4.34 11.27 -2.69
N LEU A 100 4.19 12.61 -2.67
CA LEU A 100 2.98 13.30 -2.23
C LEU A 100 1.85 13.22 -3.27
N ASP A 101 2.19 13.39 -4.55
CA ASP A 101 1.22 13.37 -5.65
C ASP A 101 0.61 11.97 -5.85
N THR A 102 1.46 10.93 -5.81
CA THR A 102 1.03 9.52 -5.83
C THR A 102 0.11 9.18 -4.65
N GLY A 103 0.39 9.72 -3.46
CA GLY A 103 -0.44 9.51 -2.28
C GLY A 103 -1.82 10.17 -2.37
N LYS A 104 -1.94 11.30 -3.08
CA LYS A 104 -3.23 11.96 -3.32
C LYS A 104 -4.08 11.17 -4.30
N ALA A 105 -3.51 10.75 -5.43
CA ALA A 105 -4.18 9.92 -6.43
C ALA A 105 -4.67 8.58 -5.83
N LEU A 106 -3.87 7.95 -4.97
CA LEU A 106 -4.28 6.72 -4.26
C LEU A 106 -5.49 6.97 -3.35
N ARG A 107 -5.48 8.07 -2.58
CA ARG A 107 -6.61 8.41 -1.70
C ARG A 107 -7.88 8.67 -2.50
N GLU A 108 -7.82 9.48 -3.55
CA GLU A 108 -8.96 9.76 -4.44
C GLU A 108 -9.54 8.48 -5.06
N ARG A 109 -8.66 7.53 -5.41
CA ARG A 109 -9.09 6.24 -5.94
C ARG A 109 -9.73 5.36 -4.88
N ILE A 110 -9.18 5.31 -3.65
CA ILE A 110 -9.79 4.52 -2.58
C ILE A 110 -11.17 5.10 -2.22
N THR A 111 -11.31 6.43 -2.14
CA THR A 111 -12.56 7.11 -1.77
C THR A 111 -13.63 7.05 -2.86
N SER A 112 -13.27 6.81 -4.12
CA SER A 112 -14.25 6.64 -5.21
C SER A 112 -15.06 5.35 -5.11
N HIS A 113 -14.57 4.35 -4.35
CA HIS A 113 -15.25 3.08 -4.17
C HIS A 113 -16.35 3.17 -3.11
N LYS A 114 -17.57 2.72 -3.44
CA LYS A 114 -18.71 2.71 -2.51
C LYS A 114 -18.51 1.83 -1.26
N ARG A 115 -17.68 0.79 -1.35
CA ARG A 115 -17.40 -0.16 -0.26
C ARG A 115 -15.92 -0.50 -0.28
N VAL A 116 -15.26 -0.29 0.85
CA VAL A 116 -13.84 -0.57 1.06
C VAL A 116 -13.67 -1.25 2.41
N MET A 117 -12.79 -2.25 2.46
CA MET A 117 -12.31 -2.83 3.72
C MET A 117 -10.89 -2.35 3.98
N ILE A 118 -10.61 -1.89 5.19
CA ILE A 118 -9.28 -1.40 5.60
C ILE A 118 -8.73 -2.39 6.63
N LEU A 119 -7.52 -2.89 6.36
CA LEU A 119 -6.75 -3.75 7.24
C LEU A 119 -5.49 -2.98 7.66
N ASN A 120 -5.32 -2.78 8.96
CA ASN A 120 -4.15 -2.12 9.51
C ASN A 120 -3.26 -3.19 10.16
N ASP A 121 -2.03 -3.32 9.68
CA ASP A 121 -1.07 -4.31 10.16
C ASP A 121 -0.26 -3.72 11.34
N GLU A 122 -0.87 -3.65 12.52
CA GLU A 122 -0.27 -3.10 13.75
C GLU A 122 0.44 -4.17 14.61
N ALA A 123 0.95 -5.24 14.00
CA ALA A 123 1.57 -6.37 14.71
C ALA A 123 2.89 -6.03 15.47
N HIS A 124 3.21 -4.75 15.63
CA HIS A 124 4.46 -4.24 16.21
C HIS A 124 4.28 -3.53 17.56
N HIS A 125 3.05 -3.43 18.08
CA HIS A 125 2.80 -2.96 19.43
C HIS A 125 2.80 -4.13 20.43
N LEU A 126 3.99 -4.48 20.92
CA LEU A 126 4.19 -5.20 22.19
C LEU A 126 4.88 -4.26 23.18
#